data_AF-A0A969VHG3-F1
#
_entry.id   AF-A0A969VHG3-F1
#
_cell.length_a   1.000
_cell.length_b   1.000
_cell.length_c   1.000
_cell.angle_alpha   90.00
_cell.angle_beta   90.00
_cell.angle_gamma   90.00
#
_symmetry.space_group_name_H-M   'P 1'
#
loop_
_entity.id
_entity.type
_entity.pdbx_description
1 polymer ?
#
loop_
_entity_poly.entity_id
_entity_poly.type
_entity_poly.pdbx_seq_one_letter_code
_entity_poly.pdbx_strand_id
1 'polypeptide(L)'
;MLAPPNQPSACALLLTHQADLRARNDQGMTVFHLATFLGSLSLVQVLTSSLKHEKILLQAINQGDLNNQTPLFYACLEGHTDVALALLRAVL
;
A
#
# COMPACT_ATOMS: atom_id res chain seq x y z
N MET A 1 -3.82 9.33 17.68
CA MET A 1 -4.85 8.75 16.80
C MET A 1 -4.59 7.26 16.76
N LEU A 2 -5.51 6.42 17.23
CA LEU A 2 -5.32 4.96 17.21
C LEU A 2 -5.20 4.51 15.75
N ALA A 3 -4.12 3.81 15.41
CA ALA A 3 -4.00 3.18 14.11
C ALA A 3 -5.24 2.30 13.86
N PRO A 4 -5.95 2.44 12.73
CA PRO A 4 -7.07 1.57 12.44
C PRO A 4 -6.59 0.11 12.42
N PRO A 5 -7.42 -0.85 12.88
CA PRO A 5 -7.02 -2.24 12.94
C PRO A 5 -6.57 -2.75 11.57
N ASN A 6 -5.42 -3.41 11.53
CA ASN A 6 -4.89 -4.08 10.34
C ASN A 6 -5.85 -5.22 9.92
N GLN A 7 -6.54 -5.08 8.77
CA GLN A 7 -7.53 -6.05 8.29
C GLN A 7 -7.21 -6.60 6.88
N PRO A 8 -6.18 -7.45 6.72
CA PRO A 8 -5.80 -8.02 5.43
C PRO A 8 -6.94 -8.80 4.75
N SER A 9 -7.78 -9.49 5.52
CA SER A 9 -8.91 -10.28 4.99
C SER A 9 -9.98 -9.41 4.33
N ALA A 10 -10.27 -8.23 4.88
CA ALA A 10 -11.22 -7.29 4.28
C ALA A 10 -10.64 -6.71 2.97
N CYS A 11 -9.35 -6.37 2.95
CA CYS A 11 -8.68 -5.96 1.71
C CYS A 11 -8.71 -7.06 0.64
N ALA A 12 -8.41 -8.32 1.01
CA ALA A 12 -8.48 -9.44 0.08
C ALA A 12 -9.88 -9.57 -0.54
N LEU A 13 -10.94 -9.48 0.26
CA LEU A 13 -12.32 -9.51 -0.23
C LEU A 13 -12.61 -8.35 -1.20
N LEU A 14 -12.22 -7.12 -0.87
CA LEU A 14 -12.42 -5.97 -1.75
C LEU A 14 -11.67 -6.12 -3.08
N LEU A 15 -10.47 -6.70 -3.07
CA LEU A 15 -9.72 -6.99 -4.28
C LEU A 15 -10.40 -8.03 -5.17
N THR A 16 -11.09 -9.02 -4.59
CA THR A 16 -11.90 -9.97 -5.40
C THR A 16 -13.04 -9.27 -6.15
N HIS A 17 -13.48 -8.11 -5.65
CA HIS A 17 -14.49 -7.25 -6.27
C HIS A 17 -13.90 -6.09 -7.08
N GLN A 18 -12.62 -6.16 -7.47
CA GLN A 18 -11.94 -5.18 -8.32
C GLN A 18 -11.89 -3.76 -7.72
N ALA A 19 -11.74 -3.64 -6.40
CA ALA A 19 -11.53 -2.35 -5.75
C ALA A 19 -10.34 -1.59 -6.36
N ASP A 20 -10.50 -0.27 -6.56
CA ASP A 20 -9.46 0.58 -7.16
C ASP A 20 -8.36 0.90 -6.14
N LEU A 21 -7.18 0.33 -6.36
CA LEU A 21 -5.98 0.57 -5.55
C LEU A 21 -5.48 2.02 -5.60
N ARG A 22 -5.92 2.80 -6.59
CA ARG A 22 -5.53 4.21 -6.79
C ARG A 22 -6.43 5.17 -6.04
N ALA A 23 -7.48 4.68 -5.37
CA ALA A 23 -8.34 5.52 -4.55
C ALA A 23 -7.50 6.27 -3.50
N ARG A 24 -7.80 7.56 -3.30
CA ARG A 24 -7.04 8.46 -2.44
C ARG A 24 -7.95 9.02 -1.36
N ASN A 25 -7.45 9.13 -0.14
CA ASN A 25 -8.11 9.90 0.91
C ASN A 25 -7.85 11.42 0.73
N ASP A 26 -8.34 12.22 1.67
CA ASP A 26 -8.20 13.69 1.66
C ASP A 26 -6.75 14.19 1.72
N GLN A 27 -5.81 13.34 2.16
CA GLN A 27 -4.37 13.63 2.18
C GLN A 27 -3.66 13.15 0.90
N GLY A 28 -4.42 12.68 -0.09
CA GLY A 28 -3.87 12.12 -1.31
C GLY A 28 -3.21 10.75 -1.11
N MET A 29 -3.37 10.11 0.04
CA MET A 29 -2.75 8.81 0.34
C MET A 29 -3.54 7.67 -0.30
N THR A 30 -2.84 6.77 -0.97
CA THR A 30 -3.36 5.47 -1.42
C THR A 30 -3.32 4.44 -0.28
N VAL A 31 -3.93 3.29 -0.49
CA VAL A 31 -3.87 2.16 0.47
C VAL A 31 -2.43 1.71 0.77
N PHE A 32 -1.49 1.87 -0.17
CA PHE A 32 -0.08 1.54 0.04
C PHE A 32 0.58 2.47 1.06
N HIS A 33 0.30 3.77 1.03
CA HIS A 33 0.84 4.70 2.03
C HIS A 33 0.36 4.35 3.43
N LEU A 34 -0.92 4.00 3.56
CA LEU A 34 -1.50 3.61 4.84
C LEU A 34 -0.87 2.29 5.33
N ALA A 35 -0.72 1.30 4.45
CA ALA A 35 -0.10 0.03 4.80
C ALA A 35 1.37 0.19 5.25
N THR A 36 2.12 1.09 4.62
CA THR A 36 3.53 1.31 4.91
C THR A 36 3.76 2.16 6.14
N PHE A 37 2.95 3.20 6.34
CA PHE A 37 2.93 3.98 7.57
C PHE A 37 2.58 3.12 8.79
N LEU A 38 1.68 2.14 8.63
CA LEU A 38 1.32 1.19 9.68
C LEU A 38 2.31 0.04 9.87
N GLY A 39 3.31 -0.11 8.99
CA GLY A 39 4.26 -1.23 9.04
C GLY A 39 3.63 -2.59 8.77
N SER A 40 2.48 -2.64 8.08
CA SER A 40 1.74 -3.88 7.87
C SER A 40 2.27 -4.66 6.67
N LEU A 41 3.29 -5.49 6.89
CA LEU A 41 3.80 -6.41 5.88
C LEU A 41 2.70 -7.31 5.29
N SER A 42 1.82 -7.84 6.14
CA SER A 42 0.70 -8.69 5.72
C SER A 42 -0.24 -8.00 4.73
N LEU A 43 -0.49 -6.70 4.95
CA LEU A 43 -1.40 -5.94 4.09
C LEU A 43 -0.73 -5.64 2.75
N VAL A 44 0.55 -5.27 2.77
CA VAL A 44 1.34 -5.07 1.55
C VAL A 44 1.38 -6.36 0.72
N GLN A 45 1.62 -7.52 1.35
CA GLN A 45 1.60 -8.81 0.65
C GLN A 45 0.25 -9.13 0.01
N VAL A 46 -0.86 -8.89 0.71
CA VAL A 46 -2.21 -9.07 0.13
C VAL A 46 -2.40 -8.14 -1.07
N LEU A 47 -2.05 -6.86 -0.94
CA LEU A 47 -2.20 -5.88 -2.01
C LEU A 47 -1.35 -6.19 -3.25
N THR A 48 -0.12 -6.70 -3.06
CA THR A 48 0.81 -7.01 -4.15
C THR A 48 0.60 -8.39 -4.76
N SER A 49 -0.05 -9.32 -4.04
CA SER A 49 -0.38 -10.66 -4.56
C SER A 49 -1.40 -10.65 -5.71
N SER A 50 -2.12 -9.55 -5.90
CA SER A 50 -3.14 -9.42 -6.95
C SER A 50 -2.53 -9.02 -8.30
N LEU A 51 -1.83 -9.96 -8.94
CA LEU A 51 -1.16 -9.79 -10.25
C LEU A 51 -2.08 -9.44 -11.43
N LYS A 52 -3.42 -9.56 -11.28
CA LYS A 52 -4.40 -9.21 -12.32
C LYS A 52 -4.42 -7.72 -12.69
N HIS A 53 -3.74 -6.89 -11.89
CA HIS A 53 -3.79 -5.44 -11.99
C HIS A 53 -2.39 -4.81 -12.03
N GLU A 54 -1.38 -5.48 -12.61
CA GLU A 54 0.02 -5.04 -12.60
C GLU A 54 0.21 -3.55 -12.93
N LYS A 55 -0.41 -3.03 -14.00
CA LYS A 55 -0.32 -1.60 -14.34
C LYS A 55 -0.94 -0.68 -13.29
N ILE A 56 -2.08 -1.05 -12.72
CA ILE A 56 -2.78 -0.27 -11.68
C ILE A 56 -2.00 -0.34 -10.37
N LEU A 57 -1.45 -1.51 -10.05
CA LEU A 57 -0.58 -1.76 -8.91
C LEU A 57 0.66 -0.86 -8.99
N LEU A 58 1.37 -0.88 -10.12
CA LEU A 58 2.57 -0.06 -10.34
C LEU A 58 2.30 1.45 -10.24
N GLN A 59 1.12 1.90 -10.70
CA GLN A 59 0.69 3.29 -10.49
C GLN A 59 0.44 3.57 -9.01
N ALA A 60 -0.31 2.72 -8.31
CA ALA A 60 -0.71 2.95 -6.92
C ALA A 60 0.46 2.84 -5.91
N ILE A 61 1.40 1.92 -6.14
CA ILE A 61 2.55 1.66 -5.26
C ILE A 61 3.62 2.75 -5.33
N ASN A 62 3.70 3.47 -6.46
CA ASN A 62 4.62 4.59 -6.68
C ASN A 62 3.94 5.96 -6.64
N GLN A 63 2.62 6.01 -6.44
CA GLN A 63 1.88 7.27 -6.36
C GLN A 63 2.38 8.08 -5.16
N GLY A 64 2.69 9.37 -5.35
CA GLY A 64 2.96 10.28 -4.24
C GLY A 64 1.66 10.86 -3.66
N ASP A 65 1.63 11.11 -2.35
CA ASP A 65 0.58 11.86 -1.65
C ASP A 65 0.59 13.37 -1.99
N LEU A 66 -0.14 14.22 -1.25
CA LEU A 66 -0.16 15.67 -1.49
C LEU A 66 1.21 16.36 -1.27
N ASN A 67 2.11 15.73 -0.50
CA ASN A 67 3.47 16.19 -0.28
C ASN A 67 4.47 15.52 -1.24
N ASN A 68 3.98 14.78 -2.25
CA ASN A 68 4.75 13.92 -3.13
C ASN A 68 5.53 12.80 -2.40
N GLN A 69 5.14 12.46 -1.17
CA GLN A 69 5.75 11.35 -0.45
C GLN A 69 5.15 10.04 -0.94
N THR A 70 5.99 9.05 -1.22
CA THR A 70 5.56 7.74 -1.75
C THR A 70 5.37 6.72 -0.62
N PRO A 71 4.69 5.57 -0.87
CA PRO A 71 4.60 4.50 0.10
C PRO A 71 5.98 4.03 0.60
N LEU A 72 6.98 3.98 -0.29
CA LEU A 72 8.37 3.64 0.08
C LEU A 72 8.99 4.68 1.00
N PHE A 73 8.71 5.98 0.78
CA PHE A 73 9.18 7.04 1.68
C PHE A 73 8.70 6.79 3.11
N TYR A 74 7.41 6.51 3.31
CA TYR A 74 6.86 6.22 4.64
C TYR A 74 7.44 4.94 5.26
N ALA A 75 7.66 3.87 4.49
CA ALA A 75 8.31 2.66 5.01
C ALA A 75 9.74 2.95 5.51
N CYS A 76 10.50 3.77 4.78
CA CYS A 76 11.84 4.19 5.19
C CYS A 76 11.82 5.15 6.39
N LEU A 77 10.89 6.11 6.40
CA LEU A 77 10.75 7.10 7.47
C LEU A 77 10.46 6.43 8.82
N GLU A 78 9.56 5.46 8.83
CA GLU A 78 9.13 4.72 10.03
C GLU A 78 10.05 3.52 10.35
N GLY A 79 11.06 3.22 9.52
CA GLY A 79 12.00 2.13 9.75
C GLY A 79 11.47 0.71 9.45
N HIS A 80 10.34 0.59 8.75
CA HIS A 80 9.70 -0.67 8.37
C HIS A 80 10.44 -1.36 7.21
N THR A 81 11.62 -1.92 7.52
CA THR A 81 12.57 -2.45 6.53
C THR A 81 12.00 -3.63 5.75
N ASP A 82 11.28 -4.54 6.41
CA ASP A 82 10.60 -5.67 5.79
C ASP A 82 9.51 -5.22 4.80
N VAL A 83 8.76 -4.18 5.14
CA VAL A 83 7.78 -3.56 4.26
C VAL A 83 8.46 -2.87 3.06
N ALA A 84 9.53 -2.11 3.29
CA ALA A 84 10.30 -1.49 2.22
C ALA A 84 10.83 -2.53 1.23
N LEU A 85 11.37 -3.65 1.73
CA LEU A 85 11.82 -4.76 0.89
C LEU A 85 10.66 -5.42 0.13
N ALA A 86 9.50 -5.59 0.77
CA ALA A 86 8.31 -6.13 0.12
C ALA A 86 7.82 -5.23 -1.02
N LEU A 87 7.83 -3.91 -0.83
CA LEU A 87 7.51 -2.95 -1.89
C LEU A 87 8.51 -3.08 -3.05
N LEU A 88 9.82 -3.05 -2.77
CA LEU A 88 10.87 -3.15 -3.79
C LEU A 88 10.79 -4.44 -4.61
N ARG A 89 10.33 -5.54 -4.03
CA ARG A 89 10.09 -6.81 -4.73
C ARG A 89 8.82 -6.82 -5.58
N ALA A 90 7.83 -5.99 -5.24
CA ALA A 90 6.57 -5.92 -5.96
C ALA A 90 6.62 -5.05 -7.23
N VAL A 91 7.70 -4.27 -7.42
CA VAL A 91 7.97 -3.45 -8.61
C VAL A 91 8.98 -4.10 -9.59
N LEU A 92 9.48 -5.29 -9.27
CA LEU A 92 10.41 -6.10 -10.08
C LEU A 92 9.67 -7.28 -10.72
#